data_AF-A0A8H3HW18-F1
#
_entry.id   AF-A0A8H3HW18-F1
#
_cell.length_a   1.000
_cell.length_b   1.000
_cell.length_c   1.000
_cell.angle_alpha   90.00
_cell.angle_beta   90.00
_cell.angle_gamma   90.00
#
_symmetry.space_group_name_H-M   'P 1'
#
loop_
_entity.id
_entity.type
_entity.pdbx_description
1 polymer ?
#
loop_
_entity_poly.entity_id
_entity_poly.type
_entity_poly.pdbx_seq_one_letter_code
_entity_poly.pdbx_strand_id
1 'polypeptide(L)'
;MVSFTVTTLTAAIALLAQTVAAVPSPNVDSNGAYIKRAASCSFPKASKTTSLKEPMTVKGTFDGKLVRYDRGKKCTGQKEGGDKDAVFLLENGATIKNVIIGANQAEGIHCKGSCNIYNVWFEAVCEDAITLRQSSGTSNIVGGGAKGASDKVIQHNGSGVVNIDSYCVQDFGKLYRSCGNCKT
;
A
#
# COMPACT_ATOMS: atom_id res chain seq x y z
N MET A 1 9.86 7.14 76.32
CA MET A 1 10.73 6.65 75.23
C MET A 1 9.92 6.65 73.95
N VAL A 2 10.22 7.58 73.05
CA VAL A 2 9.55 7.69 71.76
C VAL A 2 10.50 7.09 70.74
N SER A 3 10.10 6.00 70.10
CA SER A 3 10.84 5.40 68.99
C SER A 3 9.91 5.35 67.79
N PHE A 4 10.16 6.23 66.82
CA PHE A 4 9.51 6.22 65.52
C PHE A 4 10.42 5.47 64.55
N THR A 5 9.93 4.39 63.97
CA THR A 5 10.62 3.65 62.90
C THR A 5 9.92 3.98 61.58
N VAL A 6 10.60 4.78 60.75
CA VAL A 6 10.19 5.08 59.37
C VAL A 6 10.84 4.02 58.47
N THR A 7 10.04 3.20 57.80
CA THR A 7 10.56 2.27 56.78
C THR A 7 9.90 2.57 55.43
N THR A 8 10.67 3.31 54.64
CA THR A 8 10.66 3.53 53.18
C THR A 8 9.61 2.79 52.34
N LEU A 9 8.67 3.56 51.75
CA LEU A 9 7.96 3.18 50.53
C LEU A 9 8.92 3.20 49.34
N THR A 10 9.16 2.05 48.73
CA THR A 10 9.82 1.94 47.42
C THR A 10 8.81 2.25 46.32
N ALA A 11 8.93 3.45 45.73
CA ALA A 11 8.18 3.80 44.52
C ALA A 11 8.82 3.07 43.32
N ALA A 12 8.17 2.01 42.84
CA ALA A 12 8.52 1.38 41.57
C ALA A 12 8.07 2.28 40.42
N ILE A 13 8.97 3.10 39.90
CA ILE A 13 8.76 3.86 38.66
C ILE A 13 8.88 2.84 37.51
N ALA A 14 7.72 2.38 37.01
CA ALA A 14 7.65 1.61 35.78
C ALA A 14 8.04 2.53 34.61
N LEU A 15 9.31 2.49 34.21
CA LEU A 15 9.81 3.16 33.02
C LEU A 15 9.29 2.38 31.81
N LEU A 16 8.11 2.74 31.29
CA LEU A 16 7.69 2.30 29.96
C LEU A 16 8.58 3.00 28.93
N ALA A 17 9.73 2.40 28.63
CA ALA A 17 10.49 2.71 27.43
C ALA A 17 9.64 2.25 26.22
N GLN A 18 8.78 3.14 25.73
CA GLN A 18 8.21 2.98 24.40
C GLN A 18 9.35 3.19 23.41
N THR A 19 10.04 2.10 23.04
CA THR A 19 10.86 2.10 21.84
C THR A 19 9.92 2.18 20.65
N VAL A 20 9.46 3.39 20.34
CA VAL A 20 8.88 3.70 19.04
C VAL A 20 10.03 3.52 18.07
N ALA A 21 10.13 2.33 17.47
CA ALA A 21 10.90 2.18 16.25
C ALA A 21 10.24 3.16 15.27
N ALA A 22 10.89 4.30 15.05
CA ALA A 22 10.57 5.17 13.94
C ALA A 22 10.78 4.31 12.70
N VAL A 23 9.69 3.71 12.22
CA VAL A 23 9.68 3.08 10.90
C VAL A 23 10.13 4.19 9.97
N PRO A 24 11.22 4.02 9.20
CA PRO A 24 11.65 5.06 8.29
C PRO A 24 10.55 5.19 7.23
N SER A 25 9.59 6.08 7.49
CA SER A 25 8.67 6.55 6.47
C SER A 25 9.54 6.98 5.29
N PRO A 26 9.21 6.58 4.06
CA PRO A 26 9.90 7.10 2.90
C PRO A 26 10.00 8.61 3.00
N ASN A 27 11.24 9.12 2.98
CA ASN A 27 11.47 10.55 2.88
C ASN A 27 11.07 10.98 1.48
N VAL A 28 10.25 12.03 1.41
CA VAL A 28 10.03 12.78 0.18
C VAL A 28 11.06 13.92 0.14
N ASP A 29 11.58 14.23 -1.04
CA ASP A 29 12.44 15.39 -1.23
C ASP A 29 11.64 16.71 -1.08
N SER A 30 12.33 17.84 -1.20
CA SER A 30 11.70 19.18 -1.11
C SER A 30 10.62 19.42 -2.17
N ASN A 31 10.56 18.60 -3.22
CA ASN A 31 9.58 18.68 -4.30
C ASN A 31 8.44 17.66 -4.10
N GLY A 32 8.42 16.92 -2.99
CA GLY A 32 7.42 15.90 -2.70
C GLY A 32 7.63 14.60 -3.47
N ALA A 33 8.79 14.40 -4.11
CA ALA A 33 9.13 13.17 -4.82
C ALA A 33 9.80 12.18 -3.88
N TYR A 34 9.53 10.89 -4.05
CA TYR A 34 10.09 9.85 -3.20
C TYR A 34 11.58 9.68 -3.48
N ILE A 35 12.40 9.78 -2.45
CA ILE A 35 13.86 9.62 -2.59
C ILE A 35 14.16 8.14 -2.91
N LYS A 36 14.92 7.93 -3.99
CA LYS A 36 15.39 6.60 -4.42
C LYS A 36 16.16 5.92 -3.30
N ARG A 37 15.80 4.69 -2.97
CA ARG A 37 16.49 3.87 -1.98
C ARG A 37 16.40 2.38 -2.33
N ALA A 38 17.20 1.55 -1.66
CA ALA A 38 17.02 0.12 -1.76
C ALA A 38 15.57 -0.25 -1.35
N ALA A 39 14.93 -1.11 -2.14
CA ALA A 39 13.62 -1.66 -1.78
C ALA A 39 13.76 -2.40 -0.43
N SER A 40 12.79 -2.20 0.46
CA SER A 40 12.70 -2.91 1.73
C SER A 40 11.38 -3.66 1.77
N CYS A 41 11.42 -4.91 2.19
CA CYS A 41 10.24 -5.76 2.34
C CYS A 41 9.65 -5.70 3.75
N SER A 42 10.00 -4.67 4.53
CA SER A 42 9.46 -4.44 5.87
C SER A 42 8.06 -3.83 5.78
N PHE A 43 7.03 -4.68 5.76
CA PHE A 43 5.64 -4.25 5.76
C PHE A 43 5.31 -3.45 7.02
N PRO A 44 4.73 -2.24 6.89
CA PRO A 44 4.37 -1.41 8.03
C PRO A 44 3.17 -1.99 8.78
N LYS A 45 3.08 -1.66 10.07
CA LYS A 45 1.88 -1.93 10.87
C LYS A 45 0.80 -0.90 10.51
N ALA A 46 -0.41 -1.38 10.23
CA ALA A 46 -1.56 -0.51 9.98
C ALA A 46 -1.93 0.32 11.20
N SER A 47 -2.24 1.61 10.99
CA SER A 47 -2.71 2.52 12.04
C SER A 47 -4.16 2.23 12.45
N LYS A 48 -4.98 1.79 11.50
CA LYS A 48 -6.34 1.26 11.67
C LYS A 48 -6.74 0.47 10.41
N THR A 49 -7.89 -0.20 10.46
CA THR A 49 -8.49 -0.91 9.31
C THR A 49 -9.83 -0.29 8.94
N THR A 50 -10.08 -0.11 7.64
CA THR A 50 -11.33 0.40 7.06
C THR A 50 -11.79 -0.52 5.95
N SER A 51 -12.92 -1.21 6.14
CA SER A 51 -13.53 -2.02 5.09
C SER A 51 -14.54 -1.20 4.28
N LEU A 52 -14.30 -1.05 2.98
CA LEU A 52 -15.10 -0.24 2.08
C LEU A 52 -16.21 -1.08 1.43
N LYS A 53 -17.44 -0.57 1.45
CA LYS A 53 -18.57 -1.22 0.76
C LYS A 53 -18.48 -1.10 -0.76
N GLU A 54 -17.91 -0.01 -1.24
CA GLU A 54 -17.69 0.32 -2.65
C GLU A 54 -16.25 0.82 -2.86
N PRO A 55 -15.71 0.82 -4.10
CA PRO A 55 -14.38 1.36 -4.37
C PRO A 55 -14.28 2.83 -3.95
N MET A 56 -13.14 3.22 -3.37
CA MET A 56 -12.88 4.63 -3.09
C MET A 56 -12.24 5.29 -4.31
N THR A 57 -12.95 6.24 -4.92
CA THR A 57 -12.43 7.02 -6.05
C THR A 57 -11.55 8.17 -5.58
N VAL A 58 -10.34 8.27 -6.13
CA VAL A 58 -9.36 9.33 -5.87
C VAL A 58 -9.15 10.15 -7.14
N LYS A 59 -9.41 11.46 -7.06
CA LYS A 59 -9.23 12.42 -8.18
C LYS A 59 -7.98 13.28 -8.08
N GLY A 60 -7.50 13.50 -6.85
CA GLY A 60 -6.31 14.31 -6.56
C GLY A 60 -5.31 13.48 -5.76
N THR A 61 -4.85 14.01 -4.64
CA THR A 61 -3.96 13.27 -3.72
C THR A 61 -4.74 12.71 -2.55
N PHE A 62 -4.56 11.42 -2.29
CA PHE A 62 -5.04 10.74 -1.09
C PHE A 62 -3.85 10.25 -0.26
N ASP A 63 -3.74 10.72 0.98
CA ASP A 63 -2.79 10.21 1.96
C ASP A 63 -3.54 9.36 2.99
N GLY A 64 -3.31 8.04 2.92
CA GLY A 64 -3.94 7.08 3.79
C GLY A 64 -3.35 7.00 5.19
N LYS A 65 -2.23 7.67 5.51
CA LYS A 65 -1.59 7.64 6.84
C LYS A 65 -1.39 6.23 7.41
N LEU A 66 -0.97 5.30 6.55
CA LEU A 66 -0.80 3.86 6.80
C LEU A 66 -2.05 3.16 7.34
N VAL A 67 -3.24 3.65 6.95
CA VAL A 67 -4.49 2.95 7.17
C VAL A 67 -4.57 1.75 6.23
N ARG A 68 -5.04 0.62 6.76
CA ARG A 68 -5.42 -0.55 5.97
C ARG A 68 -6.81 -0.36 5.40
N TYR A 69 -6.95 -0.56 4.10
CA TYR A 69 -8.21 -0.58 3.36
C TYR A 69 -8.43 -1.94 2.72
N ASP A 70 -9.66 -2.42 2.76
CA ASP A 70 -10.08 -3.64 2.06
C ASP A 70 -11.56 -3.54 1.67
N ARG A 71 -12.16 -4.62 1.15
CA ARG A 71 -13.58 -4.69 0.75
C ARG A 71 -14.42 -5.58 1.69
N GLY A 72 -13.85 -6.06 2.80
CA GLY A 72 -14.51 -6.95 3.76
C GLY A 72 -14.93 -8.32 3.18
N LYS A 73 -14.41 -8.71 2.01
CA LYS A 73 -14.73 -9.97 1.33
C LYS A 73 -13.46 -10.76 1.08
N LYS A 74 -13.45 -12.05 1.42
CA LYS A 74 -12.30 -12.91 1.19
C LYS A 74 -12.01 -13.04 -0.31
N CYS A 75 -10.74 -13.01 -0.68
CA CYS A 75 -10.29 -13.33 -2.04
C CYS A 75 -10.81 -14.70 -2.49
N THR A 76 -11.34 -14.76 -3.71
CA THR A 76 -11.91 -15.99 -4.31
C THR A 76 -11.06 -16.56 -5.45
N GLY A 77 -9.81 -16.13 -5.58
CA GLY A 77 -8.86 -16.58 -6.61
C GLY A 77 -8.76 -15.63 -7.80
N GLN A 78 -8.28 -16.13 -8.94
CA GLN A 78 -7.87 -15.36 -10.13
C GLN A 78 -9.03 -14.98 -11.07
N LYS A 79 -10.25 -14.83 -10.55
CA LYS A 79 -11.36 -14.40 -11.39
C LYS A 79 -11.28 -12.89 -11.57
N GLU A 80 -10.99 -12.45 -12.79
CA GLU A 80 -10.94 -11.03 -13.15
C GLU A 80 -12.25 -10.31 -12.75
N GLY A 81 -12.09 -9.24 -11.98
CA GLY A 81 -13.12 -8.30 -11.58
C GLY A 81 -13.12 -7.03 -12.42
N GLY A 82 -14.09 -6.16 -12.14
CA GLY A 82 -14.16 -4.82 -12.74
C GLY A 82 -13.86 -3.73 -11.74
N ASP A 83 -13.95 -2.47 -12.17
CA ASP A 83 -13.72 -1.30 -11.31
C ASP A 83 -14.55 -1.32 -10.02
N LYS A 84 -15.76 -1.88 -10.05
CA LYS A 84 -16.63 -2.02 -8.87
C LYS A 84 -16.06 -2.92 -7.77
N ASP A 85 -15.12 -3.80 -8.12
CA ASP A 85 -14.52 -4.80 -7.24
C ASP A 85 -13.19 -4.30 -6.63
N ALA A 86 -12.62 -3.20 -7.16
CA ALA A 86 -11.37 -2.59 -6.70
C ALA A 86 -11.46 -1.98 -5.29
N VAL A 87 -10.37 -1.97 -4.53
CA VAL A 87 -10.29 -1.17 -3.28
C VAL A 87 -10.28 0.32 -3.62
N PHE A 88 -9.46 0.73 -4.58
CA PHE A 88 -9.35 2.12 -5.03
C PHE A 88 -9.45 2.26 -6.54
N LEU A 89 -10.10 3.34 -6.97
CA LEU A 89 -10.12 3.81 -8.36
C LEU A 89 -9.40 5.15 -8.43
N LEU A 90 -8.29 5.22 -9.16
CA LEU A 90 -7.52 6.43 -9.36
C LEU A 90 -7.88 7.00 -10.72
N GLU A 91 -8.44 8.22 -10.74
CA GLU A 91 -8.61 8.96 -11.97
C GLU A 91 -7.25 9.40 -12.55
N ASN A 92 -7.23 9.82 -13.81
CA ASN A 92 -6.01 10.27 -14.47
C ASN A 92 -5.32 11.42 -13.69
N GLY A 93 -4.03 11.26 -13.42
CA GLY A 93 -3.19 12.17 -12.64
C GLY A 93 -3.29 11.99 -11.12
N ALA A 94 -4.17 11.12 -10.61
CA ALA A 94 -4.36 10.96 -9.18
C ALA A 94 -3.14 10.35 -8.48
N THR A 95 -2.95 10.72 -7.22
CA THR A 95 -1.89 10.22 -6.34
C THR A 95 -2.48 9.54 -5.13
N ILE A 96 -2.03 8.34 -4.83
CA ILE A 96 -2.30 7.65 -3.57
C ILE A 96 -0.99 7.42 -2.83
N LYS A 97 -0.99 7.67 -1.52
CA LYS A 97 0.19 7.42 -0.70
C LYS A 97 -0.09 6.94 0.70
N ASN A 98 0.88 6.21 1.26
CA ASN A 98 0.84 5.70 2.64
C ASN A 98 -0.43 4.90 2.91
N VAL A 99 -0.71 3.91 2.07
CA VAL A 99 -1.89 3.05 2.15
C VAL A 99 -1.45 1.61 2.33
N ILE A 100 -2.20 0.86 3.13
CA ILE A 100 -2.08 -0.59 3.20
C ILE A 100 -3.35 -1.18 2.59
N ILE A 101 -3.21 -2.15 1.71
CA ILE A 101 -4.31 -2.91 1.11
C ILE A 101 -4.33 -4.27 1.79
N GLY A 102 -5.44 -4.55 2.50
CA GLY A 102 -5.63 -5.79 3.24
C GLY A 102 -6.00 -6.97 2.35
N ALA A 103 -5.89 -8.18 2.89
CA ALA A 103 -6.16 -9.43 2.15
C ALA A 103 -7.64 -9.67 1.77
N ASN A 104 -8.58 -8.95 2.39
CA ASN A 104 -10.01 -9.10 2.15
C ASN A 104 -10.47 -8.23 0.97
N GLN A 105 -9.88 -8.46 -0.19
CA GLN A 105 -10.14 -7.75 -1.44
C GLN A 105 -10.15 -8.73 -2.62
N ALA A 106 -10.78 -8.34 -3.73
CA ALA A 106 -10.78 -9.08 -4.98
C ALA A 106 -9.87 -8.43 -6.03
N GLU A 107 -10.02 -7.12 -6.19
CA GLU A 107 -9.19 -6.27 -7.03
C GLU A 107 -8.49 -5.21 -6.16
N GLY A 108 -7.20 -4.94 -6.40
CA GLY A 108 -6.41 -3.99 -5.64
C GLY A 108 -6.71 -2.54 -5.99
N ILE A 109 -5.82 -1.92 -6.77
CA ILE A 109 -5.91 -0.53 -7.21
C ILE A 109 -6.05 -0.49 -8.74
N HIS A 110 -7.07 0.18 -9.25
CA HIS A 110 -7.16 0.48 -10.68
C HIS A 110 -6.81 1.94 -10.96
N CYS A 111 -5.88 2.16 -11.87
CA CYS A 111 -5.59 3.47 -12.44
C CYS A 111 -6.28 3.61 -13.80
N LYS A 112 -7.23 4.54 -13.89
CA LYS A 112 -8.00 4.83 -15.11
C LYS A 112 -7.23 5.67 -16.14
N GLY A 113 -6.10 6.23 -15.72
CA GLY A 113 -5.16 6.99 -16.53
C GLY A 113 -3.76 6.89 -15.92
N SER A 114 -2.86 7.82 -16.25
CA SER A 114 -1.57 7.92 -15.57
C SER A 114 -1.82 8.14 -14.07
N CYS A 115 -1.09 7.48 -13.18
CA CYS A 115 -1.31 7.61 -11.75
C CYS A 115 -0.01 7.51 -10.95
N ASN A 116 -0.05 7.96 -9.70
CA ASN A 116 1.08 7.90 -8.79
C ASN A 116 0.71 7.08 -7.55
N ILE A 117 1.45 6.01 -7.31
CA ILE A 117 1.24 5.08 -6.20
C ILE A 117 2.51 5.09 -5.37
N TYR A 118 2.44 5.67 -4.18
CA TYR A 118 3.63 5.88 -3.37
C TYR A 118 3.54 5.30 -1.97
N ASN A 119 4.50 4.46 -1.58
CA ASN A 119 4.50 3.80 -0.27
C ASN A 119 3.16 3.08 0.00
N VAL A 120 2.71 2.31 -0.98
CA VAL A 120 1.49 1.49 -0.87
C VAL A 120 1.85 0.02 -0.73
N TRP A 121 1.22 -0.64 0.22
CA TRP A 121 1.56 -1.99 0.65
C TRP A 121 0.40 -2.96 0.47
N PHE A 122 0.57 -4.05 -0.27
CA PHE A 122 -0.45 -5.08 -0.47
C PHE A 122 -0.12 -6.32 0.35
N GLU A 123 -0.90 -6.57 1.40
CA GLU A 123 -0.61 -7.64 2.36
C GLU A 123 -0.91 -9.03 1.80
N ALA A 124 -1.83 -9.13 0.86
CA ALA A 124 -2.06 -10.31 0.03
C ALA A 124 -2.73 -9.86 -1.27
N VAL A 125 -2.08 -10.11 -2.39
CA VAL A 125 -2.65 -9.89 -3.71
C VAL A 125 -3.68 -10.99 -3.99
N CYS A 126 -4.82 -10.61 -4.57
CA CYS A 126 -5.87 -11.56 -4.93
C CYS A 126 -5.71 -11.93 -6.41
N GLU A 127 -6.30 -11.15 -7.32
CA GLU A 127 -6.04 -11.26 -8.77
C GLU A 127 -4.76 -10.47 -9.10
N ASP A 128 -4.87 -9.16 -9.28
CA ASP A 128 -3.74 -8.24 -9.44
C ASP A 128 -3.69 -7.19 -8.31
N ALA A 129 -2.50 -6.66 -8.01
CA ALA A 129 -2.35 -5.59 -7.02
C ALA A 129 -2.68 -4.23 -7.63
N ILE A 130 -2.16 -3.98 -8.84
CA ILE A 130 -2.28 -2.70 -9.54
C ILE A 130 -2.64 -2.96 -11.00
N THR A 131 -3.76 -2.41 -11.44
CA THR A 131 -4.21 -2.45 -12.83
C THR A 131 -4.09 -1.07 -13.46
N LEU A 132 -3.22 -0.94 -14.45
CA LEU A 132 -2.89 0.29 -15.14
C LEU A 132 -3.61 0.33 -16.49
N ARG A 133 -4.44 1.36 -16.72
CA ARG A 133 -5.24 1.52 -17.95
C ARG A 133 -4.96 2.84 -18.68
N GLN A 134 -3.82 3.49 -18.41
CA GLN A 134 -3.47 4.71 -19.14
C GLN A 134 -3.33 4.44 -20.65
N SER A 135 -3.76 5.39 -21.48
CA SER A 135 -3.55 5.33 -22.94
C SER A 135 -2.25 6.01 -23.38
N SER A 136 -1.65 6.82 -22.50
CA SER A 136 -0.40 7.53 -22.70
C SER A 136 0.09 8.08 -21.35
N GLY A 137 1.27 8.74 -21.35
CA GLY A 137 1.86 9.33 -20.16
C GLY A 137 2.64 8.31 -19.33
N THR A 138 2.80 8.62 -18.04
CA THR A 138 3.67 7.89 -17.12
C THR A 138 2.94 7.60 -15.81
N SER A 139 2.86 6.33 -15.45
CA SER A 139 2.42 5.90 -14.12
C SER A 139 3.64 5.58 -13.25
N ASN A 140 3.64 6.05 -12.01
CA ASN A 140 4.75 5.89 -11.07
C ASN A 140 4.33 5.01 -9.89
N ILE A 141 5.09 3.95 -9.63
CA ILE A 141 4.94 3.06 -8.48
C ILE A 141 6.25 3.11 -7.71
N VAL A 142 6.27 3.87 -6.61
CA VAL A 142 7.52 4.19 -5.90
C VAL A 142 7.43 3.89 -4.42
N GLY A 143 8.29 2.99 -3.95
CA GLY A 143 8.26 2.52 -2.57
C GLY A 143 7.02 1.69 -2.25
N GLY A 144 7.03 1.01 -1.10
CA GLY A 144 5.97 0.08 -0.75
C GLY A 144 6.29 -1.33 -1.22
N GLY A 145 5.26 -2.16 -1.36
CA GLY A 145 5.44 -3.52 -1.82
C GLY A 145 4.17 -4.35 -1.87
N ALA A 146 4.29 -5.56 -2.39
CA ALA A 146 3.20 -6.52 -2.46
C ALA A 146 3.69 -7.93 -2.12
N LYS A 147 2.80 -8.78 -1.63
CA LYS A 147 3.11 -10.19 -1.45
C LYS A 147 1.96 -11.12 -1.78
N GLY A 148 2.29 -12.38 -2.07
CA GLY A 148 1.31 -13.45 -2.27
C GLY A 148 0.49 -13.30 -3.55
N ALA A 149 1.13 -12.83 -4.64
CA ALA A 149 0.47 -12.70 -5.94
C ALA A 149 0.64 -13.98 -6.77
N SER A 150 -0.40 -14.80 -6.89
CA SER A 150 -0.28 -16.08 -7.59
C SER A 150 0.02 -15.96 -9.09
N ASP A 151 -0.40 -14.87 -9.76
CA ASP A 151 -0.04 -14.59 -11.15
C ASP A 151 0.72 -13.27 -11.30
N LYS A 152 0.06 -12.11 -11.13
CA LYS A 152 0.66 -10.81 -11.46
C LYS A 152 0.50 -9.82 -10.30
N VAL A 153 1.52 -8.99 -10.12
CA VAL A 153 1.46 -7.86 -9.18
C VAL A 153 0.92 -6.64 -9.92
N ILE A 154 1.51 -6.30 -11.07
CA ILE A 154 1.14 -5.15 -11.87
C ILE A 154 0.68 -5.61 -13.25
N GLN A 155 -0.57 -5.32 -13.57
CA GLN A 155 -1.17 -5.57 -14.89
C GLN A 155 -1.29 -4.25 -15.65
N HIS A 156 -0.65 -4.19 -16.81
CA HIS A 156 -0.70 -3.02 -17.69
C HIS A 156 -1.59 -3.29 -18.90
N ASN A 157 -2.84 -2.87 -18.77
CA ASN A 157 -3.92 -2.93 -19.76
C ASN A 157 -4.01 -1.63 -20.59
N GLY A 158 -2.86 -1.06 -20.95
CA GLY A 158 -2.76 0.24 -21.60
C GLY A 158 -1.44 0.46 -22.32
N SER A 159 -1.13 1.73 -22.58
CA SER A 159 0.03 2.23 -23.31
C SER A 159 0.86 3.20 -22.45
N GLY A 160 1.99 3.70 -22.94
CA GLY A 160 2.83 4.65 -22.20
C GLY A 160 3.83 3.98 -21.26
N VAL A 161 4.30 4.73 -20.26
CA VAL A 161 5.44 4.36 -19.42
C VAL A 161 4.99 3.97 -18.02
N VAL A 162 5.61 2.93 -17.46
CA VAL A 162 5.42 2.53 -16.07
C VAL A 162 6.77 2.55 -15.37
N ASN A 163 6.92 3.45 -14.40
CA ASN A 163 8.10 3.54 -13.56
C ASN A 163 7.86 2.75 -12.28
N ILE A 164 8.68 1.74 -12.03
CA ILE A 164 8.65 0.96 -10.79
C ILE A 164 10.00 1.15 -10.10
N ASP A 165 10.00 1.77 -8.92
CA ASP A 165 11.22 2.10 -8.20
C ASP A 165 11.07 1.82 -6.70
N SER A 166 12.13 1.32 -6.06
CA SER A 166 12.16 1.06 -4.61
C SER A 166 11.00 0.16 -4.10
N TYR A 167 10.39 -0.66 -4.96
CA TYR A 167 9.21 -1.49 -4.67
C TYR A 167 9.62 -2.94 -4.35
N CYS A 168 9.22 -3.47 -3.19
CA CYS A 168 9.50 -4.87 -2.85
C CYS A 168 8.32 -5.79 -3.24
N VAL A 169 8.61 -6.94 -3.83
CA VAL A 169 7.65 -8.03 -4.01
C VAL A 169 8.14 -9.34 -3.41
N GLN A 170 7.24 -10.10 -2.78
CA GLN A 170 7.50 -11.42 -2.19
C GLN A 170 6.45 -12.42 -2.64
N ASP A 171 6.83 -13.69 -2.85
CA ASP A 171 5.91 -14.78 -3.19
C ASP A 171 4.97 -14.41 -4.36
N PHE A 172 5.55 -14.19 -5.53
CA PHE A 172 4.83 -13.67 -6.70
C PHE A 172 5.17 -14.42 -7.99
N GLY A 173 4.21 -14.50 -8.91
CA GLY A 173 4.42 -15.06 -10.24
C GLY A 173 5.18 -14.09 -11.17
N LYS A 174 4.62 -12.90 -11.40
CA LYS A 174 5.16 -11.86 -12.29
C LYS A 174 5.03 -10.50 -11.63
N LEU A 175 6.13 -9.75 -11.57
CA LEU A 175 6.10 -8.39 -11.06
C LEU A 175 5.24 -7.50 -11.97
N TYR A 176 5.42 -7.63 -13.28
CA TYR A 176 4.77 -6.79 -14.27
C TYR A 176 4.39 -7.62 -15.49
N ARG A 177 3.19 -7.39 -16.02
CA ARG A 177 2.72 -7.97 -17.27
C ARG A 177 2.00 -6.90 -18.09
N SER A 178 2.52 -6.65 -19.30
CA SER A 178 1.74 -5.96 -20.33
C SER A 178 0.68 -6.91 -20.88
N CYS A 179 -0.51 -6.38 -21.17
CA CYS A 179 -1.64 -7.14 -21.66
C CYS A 179 -1.31 -7.91 -22.95
N GLY A 180 -1.44 -9.24 -22.90
CA GLY A 180 -1.01 -10.12 -23.98
C GLY A 180 -1.96 -10.16 -25.20
N ASN A 181 -3.19 -9.66 -25.06
CA ASN A 181 -4.22 -9.72 -26.10
C ASN A 181 -5.07 -8.43 -26.17
N CYS A 182 -4.62 -7.35 -25.53
CA CYS A 182 -5.27 -6.05 -25.67
C CYS A 182 -5.05 -5.52 -27.08
N LYS A 183 -6.10 -4.95 -27.67
CA LYS A 183 -5.96 -4.19 -28.91
C LYS A 183 -5.28 -2.86 -28.56
N THR A 184 -4.24 -2.51 -29.30
CA THR A 184 -3.58 -1.20 -29.23
C THR A 184 -4.50 -0.11 -29.75
#